data_AF-B6QQG1-F1
#
_entry.id   AF-B6QQG1-F1
#
_cell.length_a   1.000
_cell.length_b   1.000
_cell.length_c   1.000
_cell.angle_alpha   90.00
_cell.angle_beta   90.00
_cell.angle_gamma   90.00
#
_symmetry.space_group_name_H-M   'P 1'
#
loop_
_entity.id
_entity.type
_entity.pdbx_description
1 polymer ?
#
loop_
_entity_poly.entity_id
_entity_poly.type
_entity_poly.pdbx_seq_one_letter_code
_entity_poly.pdbx_strand_id
1 'polypeptide(L)'
;MALHNPNNWHWVNKDVSPWTKTYLQDSLSKISAEENGVSAKVEKVLSMDGDVDVSQRKGKVITLYDVKLQLEYEGKTKDEETVTGTITIPEVAHDTEEDEFVFEISVYSESSSKQPVKDLVRSKIVPQLRVALAKLPQVLVSEHGKDIQHAPGSNPSSGFATPAYHPQKSSSPAVGTSKTTTTSTGKVSVNTTTVTASDEFRTTAEELYTTFTDPQRIAAFTRGPPLQFDGAKVGGKFAIFDGNVTGEYVTLEPFKRVVQKWRLAQWPEGHFSTQEIVFNQNDVDRVTVMQVTWTGVPIGQEEVVQRNWEGYYVRSIKQTFGYSPPSSFANTTTTTVPRKAPSPLTSSSSSQFSLVTRLLMFFFALLLGVGLARYSDEILKFFPS
;
A
#
# COMPACT_ATOMS: atom_id res chain seq x y z
N MET A 1 -35.71 11.53 14.28
CA MET A 1 -34.27 11.39 13.99
C MET A 1 -33.97 9.90 13.89
N ALA A 2 -33.54 9.41 12.74
CA ALA A 2 -33.07 8.02 12.63
C ALA A 2 -31.73 7.94 13.37
N LEU A 3 -31.60 7.02 14.33
CA LEU A 3 -30.34 6.75 15.00
C LEU A 3 -29.36 6.25 13.93
N HIS A 4 -28.41 7.09 13.52
CA HIS A 4 -27.36 6.70 12.59
C HIS A 4 -26.42 5.73 13.29
N ASN A 5 -26.30 4.52 12.74
CA ASN A 5 -25.55 3.40 13.30
C ASN A 5 -25.98 2.94 14.72
N PRO A 6 -27.24 2.48 14.91
CA PRO A 6 -27.69 1.95 16.19
C PRO A 6 -26.75 0.83 16.66
N ASN A 7 -26.21 0.95 17.87
CA ASN A 7 -25.31 -0.03 18.49
C ASN A 7 -24.06 -0.37 17.66
N ASN A 8 -23.56 0.54 16.83
CA ASN A 8 -22.41 0.29 15.94
C ASN A 8 -22.55 -0.98 15.09
N TRP A 9 -23.77 -1.23 14.59
CA TRP A 9 -24.08 -2.35 13.71
C TRP A 9 -23.39 -2.25 12.33
N HIS A 10 -23.19 -1.02 11.84
CA HIS A 10 -22.41 -0.67 10.65
C HIS A 10 -20.96 -0.36 11.03
N TRP A 11 -20.04 -0.55 10.08
CA TRP A 11 -18.59 -0.46 10.26
C TRP A 11 -18.17 0.85 10.94
N VAL A 12 -17.44 0.75 12.05
CA VAL A 12 -16.73 1.86 12.70
C VAL A 12 -15.25 1.56 12.59
N ASN A 13 -14.46 2.49 12.05
CA ASN A 13 -13.01 2.35 11.93
C ASN A 13 -12.29 3.40 12.77
N LYS A 14 -11.21 3.01 13.44
CA LYS A 14 -10.31 3.90 14.16
C LYS A 14 -8.87 3.61 13.71
N ASP A 15 -8.25 4.60 13.08
CA ASP A 15 -6.82 4.57 12.80
C ASP A 15 -6.06 4.69 14.13
N VAL A 16 -5.23 3.68 14.40
CA VAL A 16 -4.40 3.56 15.59
C VAL A 16 -2.92 3.47 15.23
N SER A 17 -2.55 3.79 13.98
CA SER A 17 -1.17 3.78 13.49
C SER A 17 -0.24 4.68 14.32
N PRO A 18 -0.62 5.92 14.70
CA PRO A 18 0.23 6.77 15.53
C PRO A 18 0.53 6.14 16.90
N TRP A 19 -0.49 5.59 17.55
CA TRP A 19 -0.35 4.91 18.84
C TRP A 19 0.51 3.66 18.69
N THR A 20 0.27 2.87 17.64
CA THR A 20 0.98 1.62 17.37
C THR A 20 2.47 1.87 17.16
N LYS A 21 2.84 2.94 16.45
CA LYS A 21 4.25 3.32 16.27
C LYS A 21 4.93 3.62 17.61
N THR A 22 4.27 4.36 18.49
CA THR A 22 4.78 4.64 19.85
C THR A 22 4.87 3.37 20.69
N TYR A 23 3.83 2.53 20.67
CA TYR A 23 3.84 1.26 21.38
C TYR A 23 4.96 0.33 20.91
N LEU A 24 5.18 0.21 19.60
CA LEU A 24 6.28 -0.58 19.04
C LEU A 24 7.64 0.01 19.40
N GLN A 25 7.79 1.34 19.38
CA GLN A 25 9.01 2.00 19.88
C GLN A 25 9.30 1.61 21.34
N ASP A 26 8.30 1.70 22.22
CA ASP A 26 8.48 1.47 23.66
C ASP A 26 8.60 -0.02 24.04
N SER A 27 7.99 -0.91 23.25
CA SER A 27 8.02 -2.35 23.50
C SER A 27 9.26 -3.01 22.90
N LEU A 28 9.60 -2.68 21.66
CA LEU A 28 10.71 -3.32 20.94
C LEU A 28 12.07 -2.82 21.43
N SER A 29 12.20 -1.56 21.88
CA SER A 29 13.46 -1.02 22.43
C SER A 29 13.94 -1.69 23.72
N LYS A 30 13.08 -2.48 24.36
CA LYS A 30 13.41 -3.31 25.53
C LYS A 30 14.10 -4.62 25.16
N ILE A 31 14.08 -4.99 23.89
CA ILE A 31 14.65 -6.26 23.39
C ILE A 31 16.16 -6.09 23.25
N SER A 32 16.89 -6.88 24.03
CA SER A 32 18.34 -6.99 23.97
C SER A 32 18.78 -8.44 24.15
N ALA A 33 20.03 -8.70 23.78
CA ALA A 33 20.69 -9.98 23.94
C ALA A 33 22.18 -9.78 24.18
N GLU A 34 22.76 -10.65 25.00
CA GLU A 34 24.21 -10.71 25.24
C GLU A 34 24.63 -12.17 25.29
N GLU A 35 25.68 -12.53 24.55
CA GLU A 35 26.23 -13.88 24.54
C GLU A 35 27.72 -13.83 24.21
N ASN A 36 28.54 -14.52 25.00
CA ASN A 36 29.99 -14.65 24.78
C ASN A 36 30.76 -13.31 24.65
N GLY A 37 30.31 -12.25 25.34
CA GLY A 37 30.92 -10.91 25.26
C GLY A 37 30.52 -10.10 24.02
N VAL A 38 29.51 -10.55 23.28
CA VAL A 38 28.87 -9.80 22.19
C VAL A 38 27.49 -9.37 22.65
N SER A 39 27.13 -8.11 22.45
CA SER A 39 25.80 -7.58 22.81
C SER A 39 25.08 -7.01 21.61
N ALA A 40 23.75 -7.06 21.61
CA ALA A 40 22.89 -6.40 20.64
C ALA A 40 21.59 -5.91 21.31
N LYS A 41 21.06 -4.77 20.87
CA LYS A 41 19.84 -4.17 21.38
C LYS A 41 19.11 -3.46 20.24
N VAL A 42 17.78 -3.56 20.23
CA VAL A 42 16.94 -2.74 19.35
C VAL A 42 16.92 -1.32 19.92
N GLU A 43 17.31 -0.34 19.11
CA GLU A 43 17.44 1.03 19.58
C GLU A 43 16.15 1.83 19.34
N LYS A 44 15.63 1.77 18.12
CA LYS A 44 14.39 2.49 17.76
C LYS A 44 13.72 1.94 16.50
N VAL A 45 12.47 2.32 16.31
CA VAL A 45 11.70 2.18 15.08
C VAL A 45 12.09 3.33 14.14
N LEU A 46 12.67 3.01 12.99
CA LEU A 46 13.00 3.97 11.94
C LEU A 46 11.77 4.38 11.13
N SER A 47 11.02 3.38 10.64
CA SER A 47 9.77 3.60 9.91
C SER A 47 8.75 2.51 10.22
N MET A 48 7.48 2.87 10.07
CA MET A 48 6.33 1.97 10.10
C MET A 48 5.41 2.48 9.00
N ASP A 49 5.45 1.81 7.85
CA ASP A 49 4.79 2.26 6.62
C ASP A 49 3.64 1.29 6.30
N GLY A 50 2.41 1.79 6.33
CA GLY A 50 1.21 0.98 6.16
C GLY A 50 0.06 1.50 7.01
N ASP A 51 -0.98 0.70 7.18
CA ASP A 51 -2.16 1.04 7.98
C ASP A 51 -2.31 0.12 9.19
N VAL A 52 -2.76 0.70 10.31
CA VAL A 52 -3.16 -0.03 11.51
C VAL A 52 -4.50 0.49 12.00
N ASP A 53 -5.52 -0.33 11.82
CA ASP A 53 -6.90 -0.01 12.09
C ASP A 53 -7.51 -0.96 13.14
N VAL A 54 -8.30 -0.40 14.04
CA VAL A 54 -9.17 -1.15 14.95
C VAL A 54 -10.61 -0.82 14.60
N SER A 55 -11.34 -1.84 14.15
CA SER A 55 -12.66 -1.71 13.56
C SER A 55 -13.73 -2.49 14.33
N GLN A 56 -14.98 -2.02 14.34
CA GLN A 56 -16.13 -2.77 14.86
C GLN A 56 -17.05 -3.20 13.72
N ARG A 57 -17.34 -4.49 13.63
CA ARG A 57 -18.30 -5.05 12.67
C ARG A 57 -19.19 -6.08 13.34
N LYS A 58 -20.51 -5.95 13.16
CA LYS A 58 -21.52 -6.88 13.74
C LYS A 58 -21.31 -7.11 15.24
N GLY A 59 -20.94 -6.05 15.98
CA GLY A 59 -20.66 -6.09 17.41
C GLY A 59 -19.29 -6.67 17.81
N LYS A 60 -18.47 -7.15 16.88
CA LYS A 60 -17.13 -7.67 17.14
C LYS A 60 -16.07 -6.61 16.81
N VAL A 61 -15.09 -6.46 17.70
CA VAL A 61 -13.88 -5.68 17.44
C VAL A 61 -12.94 -6.56 16.64
N ILE A 62 -12.42 -6.03 15.54
CA ILE A 62 -11.43 -6.65 14.66
C ILE A 62 -10.29 -5.67 14.47
N THR A 63 -9.10 -6.21 14.32
CA THR A 63 -7.92 -5.46 13.88
C THR A 63 -7.74 -5.70 12.39
N LEU A 64 -7.33 -4.67 11.67
CA LEU A 64 -6.90 -4.77 10.28
C LEU A 64 -5.64 -3.94 10.18
N TYR A 65 -4.52 -4.59 9.89
CA TYR A 65 -3.27 -3.87 9.74
C TYR A 65 -2.39 -4.63 8.76
N ASP A 66 -1.58 -3.87 8.04
CA ASP A 66 -0.52 -4.33 7.16
C ASP A 66 0.54 -3.23 7.15
N VAL A 67 1.67 -3.51 7.80
CA VAL A 67 2.76 -2.55 7.93
C VAL A 67 4.11 -3.16 7.58
N LYS A 68 4.89 -2.40 6.82
CA LYS A 68 6.32 -2.59 6.70
C LYS A 68 7.01 -1.90 7.88
N LEU A 69 7.78 -2.64 8.66
CA LEU A 69 8.46 -2.13 9.85
C LEU A 69 9.98 -2.12 9.64
N GLN A 70 10.63 -1.00 9.92
CA GLN A 70 12.09 -0.91 9.91
C GLN A 70 12.61 -0.49 11.28
N LEU A 71 13.51 -1.29 11.84
CA LEU A 71 14.13 -1.07 13.15
C LEU A 71 15.61 -0.76 12.98
N GLU A 72 16.15 0.10 13.83
CA GLU A 72 17.59 0.27 14.03
C GLU A 72 18.03 -0.53 15.25
N TYR A 73 19.16 -1.23 15.14
CA TYR A 73 19.78 -1.91 16.26
C TYR A 73 21.23 -1.47 16.42
N GLU A 74 21.70 -1.54 17.65
CA GLU A 74 23.10 -1.34 18.01
C GLU A 74 23.64 -2.56 18.74
N GLY A 75 24.94 -2.75 18.70
CA GLY A 75 25.62 -3.85 19.37
C GLY A 75 27.10 -3.59 19.55
N LYS A 76 27.75 -4.45 20.32
CA LYS A 76 29.20 -4.41 20.55
C LYS A 76 29.80 -5.78 20.33
N THR A 77 30.94 -5.82 19.64
CA THR A 77 31.76 -7.03 19.53
C THR A 77 32.56 -7.25 20.82
N LYS A 78 33.23 -8.40 20.91
CA LYS A 78 34.13 -8.71 22.04
C LYS A 78 35.28 -7.71 22.19
N ASP A 79 35.66 -7.08 21.08
CA ASP A 79 36.73 -6.08 21.01
C ASP A 79 36.21 -4.65 21.28
N GLU A 80 34.99 -4.54 21.83
CA GLU A 80 34.27 -3.28 22.08
C GLU A 80 34.01 -2.42 20.83
N GLU A 81 34.08 -3.00 19.63
CA GLU A 81 33.70 -2.32 18.38
C GLU A 81 32.17 -2.14 18.34
N THR A 82 31.71 -0.90 18.21
CA THR A 82 30.28 -0.60 18.04
C THR A 82 29.81 -0.98 16.64
N VAL A 83 28.72 -1.73 16.58
CA VAL A 83 28.07 -2.19 15.36
C VAL A 83 26.65 -1.64 15.33
N THR A 84 26.28 -0.98 14.24
CA THR A 84 24.91 -0.52 14.00
C THR A 84 24.37 -1.13 12.72
N GLY A 85 23.06 -1.28 12.63
CA GLY A 85 22.42 -1.88 11.48
C GLY A 85 20.91 -1.75 11.52
N THR A 86 20.24 -2.38 10.55
CA THR A 86 18.78 -2.39 10.49
C THR A 86 18.20 -3.79 10.46
N ILE A 87 16.98 -3.91 10.99
CA ILE A 87 16.13 -5.08 10.83
C ILE A 87 14.88 -4.59 10.08
N THR A 88 14.71 -5.04 8.85
CA THR A 88 13.50 -4.76 8.05
C THR A 88 12.59 -5.96 8.12
N ILE A 89 11.32 -5.70 8.43
CA ILE A 89 10.24 -6.68 8.40
C ILE A 89 9.31 -6.20 7.27
N PRO A 90 9.35 -6.85 6.09
CA PRO A 90 8.64 -6.37 4.91
C PRO A 90 7.13 -6.26 5.10
N GLU A 91 6.57 -7.14 5.94
CA GLU A 91 5.14 -7.27 6.16
C GLU A 91 4.88 -7.75 7.59
N VAL A 92 4.05 -6.99 8.30
CA VAL A 92 3.46 -7.33 9.59
C VAL A 92 1.97 -7.11 9.41
N ALA A 93 1.23 -8.19 9.13
CA ALA A 93 -0.19 -8.12 8.86
C ALA A 93 -1.03 -8.81 9.96
N HIS A 94 -2.32 -8.52 9.95
CA HIS A 94 -3.29 -9.05 10.92
C HIS A 94 -3.36 -10.58 10.94
N ASP A 95 -3.16 -11.20 9.79
CA ASP A 95 -3.23 -12.64 9.58
C ASP A 95 -1.86 -13.32 9.54
N THR A 96 -0.76 -12.58 9.69
CA THR A 96 0.58 -13.16 9.76
C THR A 96 0.77 -13.95 11.06
N GLU A 97 1.11 -15.23 10.95
CA GLU A 97 1.43 -16.08 12.10
C GLU A 97 2.89 -15.86 12.60
N GLU A 98 3.20 -16.33 13.81
CA GLU A 98 4.50 -16.06 14.47
C GLU A 98 5.71 -16.54 13.65
N ASP A 99 5.56 -17.68 12.97
CA ASP A 99 6.60 -18.30 12.14
C ASP A 99 6.66 -17.74 10.71
N GLU A 100 5.63 -17.02 10.27
CA GLU A 100 5.54 -16.43 8.93
C GLU A 100 6.30 -15.10 8.81
N PHE A 101 6.64 -14.46 9.93
CA PHE A 101 7.41 -13.22 9.91
C PHE A 101 8.81 -13.40 9.26
N VAL A 102 9.07 -12.57 8.25
CA VAL A 102 10.34 -12.46 7.54
C VAL A 102 11.17 -11.31 8.10
N PHE A 103 12.46 -11.55 8.34
CA PHE A 103 13.39 -10.56 8.89
C PHE A 103 14.62 -10.42 8.00
N GLU A 104 14.84 -9.21 7.50
CA GLU A 104 16.02 -8.83 6.73
C GLU A 104 16.97 -8.03 7.61
N ILE A 105 18.11 -8.62 7.97
CA ILE A 105 19.10 -8.00 8.85
C ILE A 105 20.25 -7.43 8.01
N SER A 106 20.51 -6.14 8.16
CA SER A 106 21.64 -5.45 7.53
C SER A 106 22.57 -4.83 8.58
N VAL A 107 23.86 -4.73 8.24
CA VAL A 107 24.89 -4.10 9.08
C VAL A 107 25.45 -2.91 8.32
N TYR A 108 25.60 -1.75 8.98
CA TYR A 108 26.25 -0.60 8.36
C TYR A 108 27.76 -0.81 8.27
N SER A 109 28.31 -0.57 7.08
CA SER A 109 29.73 -0.80 6.75
C SER A 109 30.16 -2.23 7.08
N GLU A 110 29.51 -3.21 6.43
CA GLU A 110 29.68 -4.64 6.69
C GLU A 110 31.15 -5.09 6.59
N SER A 111 31.59 -5.81 7.62
CA SER A 111 32.93 -6.40 7.73
C SER A 111 32.85 -7.72 8.50
N SER A 112 33.87 -8.57 8.36
CA SER A 112 33.94 -9.85 9.08
C SER A 112 33.97 -9.69 10.61
N SER A 113 34.49 -8.58 11.13
CA SER A 113 34.52 -8.28 12.58
C SER A 113 33.12 -8.08 13.17
N LYS A 114 32.15 -7.62 12.37
CA LYS A 114 30.77 -7.31 12.79
C LYS A 114 29.81 -8.48 12.70
N GLN A 115 30.23 -9.56 12.03
CA GLN A 115 29.41 -10.75 11.80
C GLN A 115 28.87 -11.38 13.11
N PRO A 116 29.62 -11.45 14.23
CA PRO A 116 29.11 -12.00 15.48
C PRO A 116 27.88 -11.27 16.03
N VAL A 117 27.79 -9.93 15.86
CA VAL A 117 26.62 -9.15 16.28
C VAL A 117 25.42 -9.48 15.38
N LYS A 118 25.62 -9.58 14.06
CA LYS A 118 24.57 -9.97 13.11
C LYS A 118 24.01 -11.35 13.41
N ASP A 119 24.87 -12.31 13.76
CA ASP A 119 24.48 -13.67 14.13
C ASP A 119 23.72 -13.70 15.48
N LEU A 120 24.14 -12.87 16.45
CA LEU A 120 23.42 -12.70 17.72
C LEU A 120 22.01 -12.11 17.51
N VAL A 121 21.88 -11.09 16.66
CA VAL A 121 20.57 -10.52 16.29
C VAL A 121 19.67 -11.60 15.68
N ARG A 122 20.19 -12.36 14.72
CA ARG A 122 19.43 -13.43 14.06
C ARG A 122 19.00 -14.54 15.02
N SER A 123 19.85 -14.94 15.96
CA SER A 123 19.62 -16.09 16.83
C SER A 123 18.83 -15.76 18.10
N LYS A 124 18.96 -14.54 18.65
CA LYS A 124 18.36 -14.17 19.96
C LYS A 124 17.36 -13.01 19.88
N ILE A 125 17.58 -12.02 19.02
CA ILE A 125 16.68 -10.85 18.91
C ILE A 125 15.47 -11.19 18.04
N VAL A 126 15.68 -11.82 16.88
CA VAL A 126 14.58 -12.18 15.96
C VAL A 126 13.50 -13.05 16.60
N PRO A 127 13.81 -14.11 17.38
CA PRO A 127 12.77 -14.86 18.09
C PRO A 127 11.97 -14.01 19.09
N GLN A 128 12.62 -13.06 19.78
CA GLN A 128 11.92 -12.15 20.69
C GLN A 128 11.03 -11.17 19.92
N LEU A 129 11.46 -10.70 18.76
CA LEU A 129 10.66 -9.85 17.88
C LEU A 129 9.40 -10.58 17.40
N ARG A 130 9.50 -11.84 16.99
CA ARG A 130 8.33 -12.67 16.61
C ARG A 130 7.29 -12.71 17.72
N VAL A 131 7.71 -13.07 18.94
CA VAL A 131 6.82 -13.16 20.11
C VAL A 131 6.21 -11.79 20.46
N ALA A 132 6.95 -10.69 20.28
CA ALA A 132 6.45 -9.35 20.54
C ALA A 132 5.40 -8.92 19.49
N LEU A 133 5.67 -9.16 18.20
CA LEU A 133 4.79 -8.80 17.09
C LEU A 133 3.52 -9.65 17.08
N ALA A 134 3.60 -10.95 17.40
CA ALA A 134 2.43 -11.84 17.50
C ALA A 134 1.42 -11.41 18.59
N LYS A 135 1.84 -10.59 19.56
CA LYS A 135 0.95 -10.03 20.61
C LYS A 135 0.22 -8.77 20.16
N LEU A 136 0.62 -8.16 19.04
CA LEU A 136 0.10 -6.89 18.57
C LEU A 136 -1.43 -6.89 18.41
N PRO A 137 -2.10 -7.90 17.81
CA PRO A 137 -3.56 -7.94 17.72
C PRO A 137 -4.25 -7.81 19.09
N GLN A 138 -3.76 -8.58 20.08
CA GLN A 138 -4.35 -8.60 21.42
C GLN A 138 -4.21 -7.25 22.12
N VAL A 139 -3.06 -6.61 21.93
CA VAL A 139 -2.77 -5.30 22.50
C VAL A 139 -3.66 -4.22 21.88
N LEU A 140 -3.78 -4.20 20.56
CA LEU A 140 -4.62 -3.23 19.83
C LEU A 140 -6.10 -3.36 20.24
N VAL A 141 -6.62 -4.58 20.34
CA VAL A 141 -7.99 -4.83 20.80
C VAL A 141 -8.18 -4.45 22.26
N SER A 142 -7.22 -4.74 23.13
CA SER A 142 -7.30 -4.41 24.56
C SER A 142 -7.31 -2.90 24.80
N GLU A 143 -6.45 -2.16 24.10
CA GLU A 143 -6.30 -0.72 24.28
C GLU A 143 -7.46 0.04 23.62
N HIS A 144 -7.78 -0.28 22.37
CA HIS A 144 -8.70 0.53 21.56
C HIS A 144 -10.06 -0.10 21.33
N GLY A 145 -10.26 -1.37 21.70
CA GLY A 145 -11.55 -2.04 21.55
C GLY A 145 -12.67 -1.39 22.36
N LYS A 146 -12.35 -0.80 23.52
CA LYS A 146 -13.32 -0.07 24.36
C LYS A 146 -13.69 1.30 23.77
N ASP A 147 -12.77 1.93 23.05
CA ASP A 147 -12.99 3.24 22.42
C ASP A 147 -14.03 3.18 21.30
N ILE A 148 -14.19 2.00 20.70
CA ILE A 148 -15.11 1.77 19.59
C ILE A 148 -16.39 1.03 20.00
N GLN A 149 -16.49 0.54 21.24
CA GLN A 149 -17.65 -0.16 21.77
C GLN A 149 -18.52 0.78 22.63
N HIS A 150 -19.85 0.63 22.53
CA HIS A 150 -20.76 1.27 23.48
C HIS A 150 -20.71 0.56 24.85
N ALA A 151 -20.93 1.30 25.94
CA ALA A 151 -20.87 0.75 27.30
C ALA A 151 -21.86 -0.42 27.51
N PRO A 152 -21.51 -1.45 28.31
CA PRO A 152 -22.41 -2.56 28.60
C PRO A 152 -23.75 -2.06 29.16
N GLY A 153 -24.86 -2.42 28.52
CA GLY A 153 -26.21 -1.98 28.90
C GLY A 153 -26.70 -0.69 28.23
N SER A 154 -25.86 0.01 27.47
CA SER A 154 -26.33 1.10 26.61
C SER A 154 -26.87 0.54 25.30
N ASN A 155 -28.19 0.37 25.21
CA ASN A 155 -28.89 0.10 23.95
C ASN A 155 -29.59 1.37 23.49
N PRO A 156 -28.92 2.29 22.76
CA PRO A 156 -29.59 3.46 22.18
C PRO A 156 -30.76 3.10 21.22
N SER A 157 -30.92 1.82 20.83
CA SER A 157 -32.08 1.35 20.06
C SER A 157 -33.28 0.90 20.91
N SER A 158 -33.24 0.89 22.24
CA SER A 158 -34.32 0.34 23.08
C SER A 158 -35.65 1.11 23.06
N GLY A 159 -35.77 2.16 22.24
CA GLY A 159 -36.98 2.97 22.05
C GLY A 159 -37.50 3.04 20.61
N PHE A 160 -36.88 2.36 19.65
CA PHE A 160 -37.32 2.37 18.25
C PHE A 160 -37.99 1.06 17.88
N ALA A 161 -39.27 1.11 17.53
CA ALA A 161 -40.00 -0.03 16.98
C ALA A 161 -39.39 -0.43 15.62
N THR A 162 -39.25 -1.74 15.39
CA THR A 162 -38.83 -2.34 14.12
C THR A 162 -39.78 -1.89 13.00
N PRO A 163 -39.30 -1.29 11.90
CA PRO A 163 -40.18 -0.91 10.80
C PRO A 163 -40.77 -2.17 10.13
N ALA A 164 -42.10 -2.19 9.96
CA ALA A 164 -42.80 -3.27 9.28
C ALA A 164 -42.44 -3.30 7.79
N TYR A 165 -42.12 -4.49 7.28
CA TYR A 165 -41.80 -4.74 5.89
C TYR A 165 -43.06 -4.61 5.00
N HIS A 166 -43.08 -3.63 4.11
CA HIS A 166 -44.09 -3.52 3.04
C HIS A 166 -43.47 -3.94 1.69
N PRO A 167 -43.99 -4.98 1.01
CA PRO A 167 -43.45 -5.41 -0.28
C PRO A 167 -43.76 -4.38 -1.39
N GLN A 168 -42.72 -3.98 -2.12
CA GLN A 168 -42.78 -3.10 -3.29
C GLN A 168 -43.61 -3.68 -4.43
N LYS A 169 -44.49 -2.86 -5.03
CA LYS A 169 -45.07 -3.09 -6.36
C LYS A 169 -44.76 -1.90 -7.27
N SER A 170 -44.58 -2.22 -8.54
CA SER A 170 -43.85 -1.50 -9.59
C SER A 170 -44.54 -0.29 -10.27
N SER A 171 -43.67 0.58 -10.79
CA SER A 171 -43.72 1.44 -12.00
C SER A 171 -44.54 2.77 -12.08
N SER A 172 -43.76 3.85 -12.30
CA SER A 172 -43.94 5.24 -12.83
C SER A 172 -45.04 5.55 -13.88
N PRO A 173 -45.25 6.82 -14.36
CA PRO A 173 -44.59 8.11 -14.04
C PRO A 173 -45.48 9.38 -13.80
N ALA A 174 -44.86 10.35 -13.12
CA ALA A 174 -44.85 11.82 -13.31
C ALA A 174 -46.02 12.78 -12.90
N VAL A 175 -45.53 13.89 -12.31
CA VAL A 175 -46.07 15.25 -12.12
C VAL A 175 -46.95 15.51 -10.90
N GLY A 176 -46.46 16.39 -10.01
CA GLY A 176 -47.26 17.00 -8.95
C GLY A 176 -46.43 17.52 -7.78
N THR A 177 -45.76 18.65 -7.98
CA THR A 177 -45.09 19.46 -6.94
C THR A 177 -46.03 19.72 -5.76
N SER A 178 -45.63 19.39 -4.54
CA SER A 178 -46.04 20.10 -3.32
C SER A 178 -45.04 19.91 -2.20
N LYS A 179 -44.60 21.06 -1.68
CA LYS A 179 -43.67 21.28 -0.58
C LYS A 179 -44.06 20.48 0.67
N THR A 180 -43.09 19.80 1.27
CA THR A 180 -43.06 19.63 2.73
C THR A 180 -41.93 20.49 3.24
N THR A 181 -42.30 21.69 3.68
CA THR A 181 -41.48 22.56 4.50
C THR A 181 -41.19 21.83 5.81
N THR A 182 -39.96 21.36 5.97
CA THR A 182 -39.38 21.19 7.31
C THR A 182 -38.31 22.27 7.43
N THR A 183 -38.74 23.45 7.87
CA THR A 183 -37.85 24.48 8.37
C THR A 183 -37.17 23.92 9.61
N SER A 184 -35.94 23.45 9.44
CA SER A 184 -34.94 23.45 10.49
C SER A 184 -33.74 24.20 9.95
N THR A 185 -33.83 25.53 10.02
CA THR A 185 -32.69 26.44 10.10
C THR A 185 -31.80 25.98 11.25
N GLY A 186 -30.83 25.14 10.91
CA GLY A 186 -29.77 24.69 11.80
C GLY A 186 -28.50 24.63 10.96
N LYS A 187 -27.88 25.79 10.75
CA LYS A 187 -26.56 25.92 10.14
C LYS A 187 -25.59 25.19 11.06
N VAL A 188 -25.36 23.90 10.79
CA VAL A 188 -24.27 23.16 11.43
C VAL A 188 -23.00 23.87 10.98
N SER A 189 -22.37 24.61 11.89
CA SER A 189 -21.06 25.18 11.64
C SER A 189 -20.08 24.02 11.50
N VAL A 190 -19.80 23.62 10.27
CA VAL A 190 -18.72 22.68 9.99
C VAL A 190 -17.44 23.42 10.30
N ASN A 191 -16.71 22.99 11.33
CA ASN A 191 -15.37 23.49 11.55
C ASN A 191 -14.51 23.03 10.38
N THR A 192 -13.71 23.95 9.83
CA THR A 192 -12.91 23.69 8.65
C THR A 192 -11.45 23.96 8.90
N THR A 193 -10.62 23.40 8.03
CA THR A 193 -9.18 23.66 7.98
C THR A 193 -8.71 23.86 6.54
N THR A 194 -7.41 24.09 6.41
CA THR A 194 -6.70 24.21 5.14
C THR A 194 -5.74 23.04 4.97
N VAL A 195 -5.80 22.39 3.81
CA VAL A 195 -4.88 21.32 3.41
C VAL A 195 -4.04 21.83 2.25
N THR A 196 -2.76 21.48 2.20
CA THR A 196 -1.88 21.81 1.07
C THR A 196 -1.11 20.58 0.61
N ALA A 197 -0.82 20.51 -0.68
CA ALA A 197 0.02 19.48 -1.30
C ALA A 197 0.89 20.11 -2.39
N SER A 198 2.06 19.52 -2.65
CA SER A 198 2.98 20.00 -3.68
C SER A 198 3.68 18.81 -4.33
N ASP A 199 3.52 18.67 -5.64
CA ASP A 199 3.98 17.51 -6.39
C ASP A 199 4.65 17.90 -7.70
N GLU A 200 5.75 17.23 -8.03
CA GLU A 200 6.49 17.45 -9.29
C GLU A 200 6.01 16.53 -10.42
N PHE A 201 5.88 17.10 -11.61
CA PHE A 201 5.51 16.39 -12.84
C PHE A 201 6.49 16.74 -13.97
N ARG A 202 6.97 15.71 -14.68
CA ARG A 202 7.82 15.88 -15.86
C ARG A 202 6.98 16.16 -17.11
N THR A 203 6.39 17.35 -17.16
CA THR A 203 5.57 17.83 -18.27
C THR A 203 5.50 19.35 -18.25
N THR A 204 4.92 19.94 -19.29
CA THR A 204 4.66 21.39 -19.33
C THR A 204 3.43 21.75 -18.49
N ALA A 205 3.39 22.98 -17.99
CA ALA A 205 2.24 23.51 -17.27
C ALA A 205 0.98 23.53 -18.15
N GLU A 206 1.14 23.66 -19.46
CA GLU A 206 0.05 23.54 -20.45
C GLU A 206 -0.57 22.13 -20.45
N GLU A 207 0.25 21.09 -20.55
CA GLU A 207 -0.20 19.70 -20.57
C GLU A 207 -0.85 19.30 -19.24
N LEU A 208 -0.26 19.73 -18.13
CA LEU A 208 -0.81 19.45 -16.80
C LEU A 208 -2.11 20.22 -16.56
N TYR A 209 -2.20 21.48 -16.95
CA TYR A 209 -3.44 22.27 -16.91
C TYR A 209 -4.55 21.63 -17.75
N THR A 210 -4.21 21.15 -18.95
CA THR A 210 -5.16 20.48 -19.85
C THR A 210 -5.71 19.21 -19.22
N THR A 211 -4.93 18.53 -18.37
CA THR A 211 -5.38 17.33 -17.64
C THR A 211 -6.57 17.59 -16.70
N PHE A 212 -6.73 18.83 -16.21
CA PHE A 212 -7.85 19.23 -15.35
C PHE A 212 -8.98 19.96 -16.09
N THR A 213 -8.84 20.20 -17.40
CA THR A 213 -9.79 21.02 -18.18
C THR A 213 -10.30 20.33 -19.45
N ASP A 214 -9.64 19.27 -19.90
CA ASP A 214 -10.11 18.45 -21.01
C ASP A 214 -10.83 17.18 -20.51
N PRO A 215 -12.06 16.91 -20.97
CA PRO A 215 -12.85 15.77 -20.50
C PRO A 215 -12.24 14.41 -20.86
N GLN A 216 -11.49 14.29 -21.97
CA GLN A 216 -10.84 13.03 -22.34
C GLN A 216 -9.68 12.72 -21.41
N ARG A 217 -8.87 13.74 -21.07
CA ARG A 217 -7.78 13.59 -20.09
C ARG A 217 -8.29 13.32 -18.69
N ILE A 218 -9.36 14.00 -18.28
CA ILE A 218 -10.03 13.71 -17.01
C ILE A 218 -10.44 12.24 -17.00
N ALA A 219 -11.17 11.79 -18.02
CA ALA A 219 -11.62 10.40 -18.12
C ALA A 219 -10.45 9.39 -18.06
N ALA A 220 -9.31 9.74 -18.64
CA ALA A 220 -8.13 8.88 -18.66
C ALA A 220 -7.52 8.68 -17.26
N PHE A 221 -7.31 9.74 -16.46
CA PHE A 221 -6.74 9.57 -15.13
C PHE A 221 -7.77 9.14 -14.08
N THR A 222 -9.06 9.48 -14.26
CA THR A 222 -10.14 9.01 -13.38
C THR A 222 -10.60 7.59 -13.70
N ARG A 223 -10.09 7.00 -14.79
CA ARG A 223 -10.45 5.66 -15.30
C ARG A 223 -11.95 5.50 -15.64
N GLY A 224 -12.59 6.59 -16.03
CA GLY A 224 -14.01 6.61 -16.39
C GLY A 224 -14.48 8.02 -16.73
N PRO A 225 -15.45 8.18 -17.64
CA PRO A 225 -15.91 9.51 -18.05
C PRO A 225 -16.56 10.26 -16.87
N PRO A 226 -16.45 11.60 -16.83
CA PRO A 226 -17.21 12.40 -15.87
C PRO A 226 -18.72 12.11 -16.00
N LEU A 227 -19.42 11.92 -14.88
CA LEU A 227 -20.88 11.83 -14.87
C LEU A 227 -21.52 13.17 -15.25
N GLN A 228 -20.82 14.25 -14.99
CA GLN A 228 -21.17 15.59 -15.42
C GLN A 228 -19.91 16.34 -15.82
N PHE A 229 -19.98 17.09 -16.92
CA PHE A 229 -18.95 18.03 -17.33
C PHE A 229 -19.57 19.13 -18.21
N ASP A 230 -19.81 20.30 -17.65
CA ASP A 230 -20.46 21.42 -18.34
C ASP A 230 -19.49 22.26 -19.20
N GLY A 231 -18.23 21.81 -19.30
CA GLY A 231 -17.12 22.49 -19.95
C GLY A 231 -16.18 23.20 -18.97
N ALA A 232 -14.90 23.32 -19.34
CA ALA A 232 -13.90 24.11 -18.62
C ALA A 232 -14.13 25.62 -18.82
N LYS A 233 -15.18 26.13 -18.18
CA LYS A 233 -15.56 27.54 -18.13
C LYS A 233 -15.98 27.90 -16.72
N VAL A 234 -15.85 29.16 -16.34
CA VAL A 234 -16.32 29.64 -15.03
C VAL A 234 -17.81 29.33 -14.86
N GLY A 235 -18.17 28.75 -13.71
CA GLY A 235 -19.50 28.23 -13.39
C GLY A 235 -19.80 26.83 -13.93
N GLY A 236 -18.90 26.24 -14.74
CA GLY A 236 -19.06 24.89 -15.26
C GLY A 236 -18.94 23.86 -14.13
N LYS A 237 -19.94 22.98 -14.01
CA LYS A 237 -19.94 21.91 -13.01
C LYS A 237 -19.31 20.64 -13.55
N PHE A 238 -18.76 19.87 -12.63
CA PHE A 238 -18.22 18.54 -12.94
C PHE A 238 -18.57 17.54 -11.84
N ALA A 239 -18.66 16.28 -12.24
CA ALA A 239 -18.79 15.13 -11.35
C ALA A 239 -17.89 14.02 -11.87
N ILE A 240 -16.88 13.63 -11.08
CA ILE A 240 -15.85 12.66 -11.44
C ILE A 240 -15.78 11.56 -10.37
N PHE A 241 -15.11 10.45 -10.68
CA PHE A 241 -15.09 9.25 -9.82
C PHE A 241 -16.51 8.77 -9.47
N ASP A 242 -17.34 8.58 -10.50
CA ASP A 242 -18.73 8.14 -10.36
C ASP A 242 -19.58 9.03 -9.43
N GLY A 243 -19.29 10.34 -9.44
CA GLY A 243 -20.00 11.32 -8.62
C GLY A 243 -19.52 11.40 -7.16
N ASN A 244 -18.50 10.61 -6.79
CA ASN A 244 -17.89 10.71 -5.46
C ASN A 244 -17.20 12.07 -5.25
N VAL A 245 -16.72 12.68 -6.33
CA VAL A 245 -16.21 14.06 -6.33
C VAL A 245 -17.09 14.91 -7.20
N THR A 246 -17.55 16.04 -6.64
CA THR A 246 -18.32 17.05 -7.38
C THR A 246 -17.75 18.43 -7.14
N GLY A 247 -17.93 19.30 -8.13
CA GLY A 247 -17.37 20.64 -8.08
C GLY A 247 -17.88 21.57 -9.17
N GLU A 248 -17.33 22.78 -9.13
CA GLU A 248 -17.67 23.88 -10.03
C GLU A 248 -16.42 24.74 -10.26
N TYR A 249 -16.07 25.01 -11.51
CA TYR A 249 -14.97 25.91 -11.83
C TYR A 249 -15.29 27.34 -11.41
N VAL A 250 -14.45 27.94 -10.57
CA VAL A 250 -14.61 29.31 -10.07
C VAL A 250 -13.71 30.28 -10.84
N THR A 251 -12.48 29.87 -11.13
CA THR A 251 -11.52 30.68 -11.90
C THR A 251 -10.63 29.77 -12.73
N LEU A 252 -10.38 30.16 -13.97
CA LEU A 252 -9.51 29.45 -14.90
C LEU A 252 -8.53 30.47 -15.50
N GLU A 253 -7.26 30.36 -15.12
CA GLU A 253 -6.16 31.10 -15.73
C GLU A 253 -5.33 30.10 -16.55
N PRO A 254 -5.43 30.12 -17.89
CA PRO A 254 -4.77 29.15 -18.75
C PRO A 254 -3.31 28.92 -18.38
N PHE A 255 -2.95 27.64 -18.20
CA PHE A 255 -1.59 27.16 -17.94
C PHE A 255 -0.95 27.63 -16.64
N LYS A 256 -1.69 28.36 -15.79
CA LYS A 256 -1.17 28.93 -14.55
C LYS A 256 -1.95 28.49 -13.33
N ARG A 257 -3.28 28.56 -13.37
CA ARG A 257 -4.11 28.33 -12.19
C ARG A 257 -5.52 27.83 -12.51
N VAL A 258 -5.99 26.88 -11.70
CA VAL A 258 -7.39 26.44 -11.66
C VAL A 258 -7.91 26.62 -10.23
N VAL A 259 -9.00 27.37 -10.06
CA VAL A 259 -9.73 27.46 -8.78
C VAL A 259 -11.10 26.86 -8.99
N GLN A 260 -11.48 25.94 -8.13
CA GLN A 260 -12.76 25.25 -8.21
C GLN A 260 -13.34 24.96 -6.83
N LYS A 261 -14.66 24.94 -6.74
CA LYS A 261 -15.32 24.28 -5.62
C LYS A 261 -15.07 22.79 -5.75
N TRP A 262 -14.82 22.14 -4.63
CA TRP A 262 -14.53 20.72 -4.58
C TRP A 262 -15.12 20.12 -3.32
N ARG A 263 -15.80 18.98 -3.43
CA ARG A 263 -16.27 18.21 -2.28
C ARG A 263 -16.30 16.73 -2.57
N LEU A 264 -16.25 15.96 -1.49
CA LEU A 264 -16.58 14.55 -1.50
C LEU A 264 -18.08 14.35 -1.27
N ALA A 265 -18.63 13.25 -1.78
CA ALA A 265 -20.03 12.88 -1.61
C ALA A 265 -20.39 12.69 -0.13
N GLN A 266 -19.48 12.14 0.68
CA GLN A 266 -19.70 11.92 2.12
C GLN A 266 -19.66 13.19 2.98
N TRP A 267 -19.24 14.34 2.43
CA TRP A 267 -19.24 15.59 3.19
C TRP A 267 -20.65 16.09 3.48
N PRO A 268 -20.85 16.94 4.50
CA PRO A 268 -22.15 17.55 4.76
C PRO A 268 -22.76 18.17 3.50
N GLU A 269 -24.07 18.04 3.36
CA GLU A 269 -24.76 18.55 2.18
C GLU A 269 -24.56 20.06 2.01
N GLY A 270 -24.23 20.48 0.78
CA GLY A 270 -23.94 21.87 0.47
C GLY A 270 -22.58 22.37 0.96
N HIS A 271 -21.77 21.55 1.64
CA HIS A 271 -20.43 21.93 2.08
C HIS A 271 -19.41 21.68 0.97
N PHE A 272 -18.75 22.74 0.52
CA PHE A 272 -17.68 22.70 -0.48
C PHE A 272 -16.41 23.32 0.09
N SER A 273 -15.28 22.72 -0.24
CA SER A 273 -13.98 23.38 -0.12
C SER A 273 -13.69 24.20 -1.39
N THR A 274 -12.84 25.21 -1.26
CA THR A 274 -12.22 25.89 -2.40
C THR A 274 -10.87 25.22 -2.65
N GLN A 275 -10.74 24.56 -3.79
CA GLN A 275 -9.48 23.97 -4.25
C GLN A 275 -8.82 24.91 -5.25
N GLU A 276 -7.60 25.34 -4.95
CA GLU A 276 -6.75 26.14 -5.81
C GLU A 276 -5.55 25.29 -6.23
N ILE A 277 -5.37 25.14 -7.54
CA ILE A 277 -4.27 24.39 -8.18
C ILE A 277 -3.43 25.41 -8.95
N VAL A 278 -2.15 25.51 -8.62
CA VAL A 278 -1.17 26.41 -9.24
C VAL A 278 -0.11 25.57 -9.94
N PHE A 279 0.19 25.92 -11.18
CA PHE A 279 1.20 25.24 -12.01
C PHE A 279 2.43 26.15 -12.12
N ASN A 280 3.51 25.78 -11.45
CA ASN A 280 4.78 26.50 -11.51
C ASN A 280 5.72 25.77 -12.47
N GLN A 281 5.84 26.29 -13.70
CA GLN A 281 6.77 25.76 -14.69
C GLN A 281 8.21 26.12 -14.32
N ASN A 282 9.08 25.12 -14.25
CA ASN A 282 10.52 25.28 -14.29
C ASN A 282 11.03 24.86 -15.67
N ASP A 283 11.37 25.84 -16.50
CA ASP A 283 11.82 25.63 -17.88
C ASP A 283 13.23 25.03 -17.97
N VAL A 284 14.06 25.22 -16.93
CA VAL A 284 15.44 24.72 -16.88
C VAL A 284 15.43 23.20 -16.67
N ASP A 285 14.69 22.75 -15.66
CA ASP A 285 14.62 21.33 -15.31
C ASP A 285 13.53 20.57 -16.09
N ARG A 286 12.73 21.29 -16.90
CA ARG A 286 11.55 20.76 -17.64
C ARG A 286 10.57 20.02 -16.73
N VAL A 287 10.36 20.58 -15.55
CA VAL A 287 9.47 20.07 -14.51
C VAL A 287 8.43 21.14 -14.21
N THR A 288 7.19 20.71 -13.99
CA THR A 288 6.14 21.57 -13.44
C THR A 288 5.87 21.15 -12.01
N VAL A 289 5.96 22.08 -11.06
CA VAL A 289 5.52 21.87 -9.68
C VAL A 289 4.05 22.25 -9.59
N MET A 290 3.20 21.26 -9.31
CA MET A 290 1.79 21.47 -9.06
C MET A 290 1.57 21.65 -7.56
N GLN A 291 1.17 22.86 -7.17
CA GLN A 291 0.83 23.19 -5.79
C GLN A 291 -0.69 23.27 -5.65
N VAL A 292 -1.23 22.58 -4.66
CA VAL A 292 -2.68 22.57 -4.41
C VAL A 292 -2.98 22.98 -2.99
N THR A 293 -3.96 23.84 -2.83
CA THR A 293 -4.48 24.31 -1.55
C THR A 293 -5.98 24.09 -1.51
N TRP A 294 -6.48 23.40 -0.49
CA TRP A 294 -7.90 23.32 -0.20
C TRP A 294 -8.20 24.16 1.03
N THR A 295 -9.06 25.16 0.89
CA THR A 295 -9.59 25.93 2.01
C THR A 295 -11.02 25.48 2.29
N GLY A 296 -11.37 25.25 3.56
CA GLY A 296 -12.73 24.86 3.91
C GLY A 296 -12.95 23.35 3.95
N VAL A 297 -11.89 22.54 4.09
CA VAL A 297 -12.01 21.09 4.29
C VAL A 297 -12.61 20.84 5.68
N PRO A 298 -13.67 20.01 5.84
CA PRO A 298 -14.17 19.64 7.16
C PRO A 298 -13.07 19.04 8.03
N ILE A 299 -13.02 19.41 9.32
CA ILE A 299 -12.09 18.78 10.27
C ILE A 299 -12.34 17.25 10.34
N GLY A 300 -11.26 16.49 10.36
CA GLY A 300 -11.24 15.02 10.26
C GLY A 300 -11.34 14.48 8.83
N GLN A 301 -11.19 15.33 7.81
CA GLN A 301 -11.17 14.95 6.39
C GLN A 301 -9.88 15.37 5.68
N GLU A 302 -8.93 15.96 6.40
CA GLU A 302 -7.66 16.48 5.91
C GLU A 302 -6.84 15.39 5.23
N GLU A 303 -6.56 14.33 5.98
CA GLU A 303 -5.75 13.20 5.52
C GLU A 303 -6.47 12.44 4.41
N VAL A 304 -7.81 12.38 4.46
CA VAL A 304 -8.62 11.77 3.41
C VAL A 304 -8.48 12.54 2.10
N VAL A 305 -8.56 13.88 2.15
CA VAL A 305 -8.35 14.73 0.98
C VAL A 305 -6.94 14.56 0.44
N GLN A 306 -5.93 14.61 1.30
CA GLN A 306 -4.53 14.50 0.90
C GLN A 306 -4.21 13.13 0.29
N ARG A 307 -4.63 12.04 0.94
CA ARG A 307 -4.42 10.67 0.45
C ARG A 307 -5.15 10.41 -0.86
N ASN A 308 -6.40 10.89 -0.98
CA ASN A 308 -7.16 10.76 -2.22
C ASN A 308 -6.52 11.57 -3.35
N TRP A 309 -5.99 12.76 -3.03
CA TRP A 309 -5.25 13.56 -3.99
C TRP A 309 -4.01 12.83 -4.49
N GLU A 310 -3.17 12.32 -3.59
CA GLU A 310 -1.94 11.61 -3.95
C GLU A 310 -2.24 10.33 -4.75
N GLY A 311 -3.17 9.50 -4.26
CA GLY A 311 -3.48 8.20 -4.85
C GLY A 311 -4.27 8.29 -6.16
N TYR A 312 -5.31 9.11 -6.21
CA TYR A 312 -6.23 9.14 -7.36
C TYR A 312 -5.94 10.23 -8.38
N TYR A 313 -5.29 11.33 -7.98
CA TYR A 313 -4.89 12.37 -8.92
C TYR A 313 -3.41 12.24 -9.27
N VAL A 314 -2.50 12.46 -8.31
CA VAL A 314 -1.05 12.57 -8.60
C VAL A 314 -0.51 11.27 -9.20
N ARG A 315 -0.68 10.14 -8.50
CA ARG A 315 -0.20 8.83 -8.97
C ARG A 315 -0.85 8.43 -10.29
N SER A 316 -2.17 8.64 -10.42
CA SER A 316 -2.89 8.28 -11.65
C SER A 316 -2.43 9.12 -12.84
N ILE A 317 -2.32 10.44 -12.69
CA ILE A 317 -1.83 11.35 -13.75
C ILE A 317 -0.39 10.98 -14.15
N LYS A 318 0.50 10.72 -13.17
CA LYS A 318 1.88 10.29 -13.42
C LYS A 318 1.96 8.98 -14.20
N GLN A 319 1.09 8.02 -13.89
CA GLN A 319 1.04 6.72 -14.57
C GLN A 319 0.39 6.81 -15.96
N THR A 320 -0.74 7.52 -16.09
CA THR A 320 -1.52 7.60 -17.32
C THR A 320 -0.80 8.38 -18.41
N PHE A 321 -0.13 9.47 -18.06
CA PHE A 321 0.54 10.35 -19.04
C PHE A 321 2.07 10.27 -19.02
N GLY A 322 2.64 9.41 -18.15
CA GLY A 322 4.08 9.23 -18.06
C GLY A 322 4.85 10.40 -17.42
N TYR A 323 4.18 11.26 -16.64
CA TYR A 323 4.77 12.45 -16.02
C TYR A 323 5.64 12.17 -14.79
N SER A 324 6.08 10.92 -14.61
CA SER A 324 6.89 10.48 -13.47
C SER A 324 8.35 10.94 -13.62
N PRO A 325 9.06 11.21 -12.52
CA PRO A 325 10.51 11.17 -12.56
C PRO A 325 10.97 9.76 -12.97
N PRO A 326 12.08 9.60 -13.70
CA PRO A 326 12.68 8.32 -13.98
C PRO A 326 13.04 7.75 -12.62
N SER A 327 12.37 6.67 -12.26
CA SER A 327 12.85 5.80 -11.21
C SER A 327 14.31 5.49 -11.55
N SER A 328 15.22 5.70 -10.61
CA SER A 328 16.52 5.05 -10.63
C SER A 328 16.28 3.54 -10.49
N PHE A 329 15.82 2.93 -11.58
CA PHE A 329 15.93 1.50 -11.77
C PHE A 329 17.42 1.21 -11.72
N ALA A 330 17.82 0.51 -10.67
CA ALA A 330 19.07 -0.20 -10.63
C ALA A 330 19.22 -0.97 -11.96
N ASN A 331 20.36 -0.75 -12.62
CA ASN A 331 20.80 -1.54 -13.76
C ASN A 331 20.72 -3.03 -13.40
N THR A 332 19.66 -3.70 -13.81
CA THR A 332 19.71 -5.14 -14.08
C THR A 332 20.00 -5.27 -15.57
N THR A 333 21.27 -5.43 -15.89
CA THR A 333 21.77 -5.68 -17.23
C THR A 333 21.19 -7.00 -17.73
N THR A 334 20.03 -6.97 -18.38
CA THR A 334 19.58 -8.07 -19.22
C THR A 334 19.97 -7.72 -20.66
N THR A 335 21.12 -8.22 -21.08
CA THR A 335 21.57 -8.18 -22.47
C THR A 335 20.56 -8.92 -23.33
N THR A 336 19.70 -8.17 -24.03
CA THR A 336 18.78 -8.72 -25.03
C THR A 336 19.37 -8.43 -26.41
N VAL A 337 19.92 -9.46 -27.05
CA VAL A 337 20.39 -9.42 -28.45
C VAL A 337 19.16 -9.35 -29.38
N PRO A 338 19.16 -8.54 -30.46
CA PRO A 338 17.98 -8.34 -31.29
C PRO A 338 17.70 -9.54 -32.19
N ARG A 339 16.43 -9.96 -32.25
CA ARG A 339 15.91 -11.02 -33.12
C ARG A 339 15.66 -10.47 -34.53
N LYS A 340 16.38 -11.00 -35.53
CA LYS A 340 16.16 -10.76 -36.96
C LYS A 340 14.92 -11.53 -37.45
N ALA A 341 14.15 -10.94 -38.37
CA ALA A 341 12.93 -11.49 -38.98
C ALA A 341 13.21 -12.76 -39.82
N PRO A 342 12.23 -13.67 -39.98
CA PRO A 342 12.43 -14.94 -40.68
C PRO A 342 12.07 -14.87 -42.18
N SER A 343 12.83 -15.61 -42.99
CA SER A 343 12.48 -16.08 -44.34
C SER A 343 12.89 -17.56 -44.46
N PRO A 344 12.31 -18.34 -45.39
CA PRO A 344 11.82 -19.69 -45.10
C PRO A 344 12.80 -20.85 -45.34
N LEU A 345 12.41 -21.99 -44.76
CA LEU A 345 13.04 -23.30 -44.72
C LEU A 345 13.60 -23.81 -46.05
N THR A 346 14.84 -24.32 -46.01
CA THR A 346 15.30 -25.47 -46.80
C THR A 346 16.25 -26.34 -45.97
N SER A 347 16.30 -27.60 -46.38
CA SER A 347 16.61 -28.81 -45.63
C SER A 347 18.09 -29.16 -45.47
N SER A 348 18.30 -30.11 -44.56
CA SER A 348 19.27 -31.22 -44.59
C SER A 348 20.57 -31.07 -43.80
N SER A 349 20.77 -32.10 -42.96
CA SER A 349 22.03 -32.81 -42.76
C SER A 349 23.26 -32.01 -42.33
N SER A 350 23.70 -32.20 -41.07
CA SER A 350 24.91 -32.98 -40.78
C SER A 350 25.33 -32.84 -39.31
N SER A 351 25.75 -33.97 -38.78
CA SER A 351 26.41 -34.19 -37.50
C SER A 351 27.72 -33.42 -37.37
N GLN A 352 27.97 -32.77 -36.22
CA GLN A 352 29.30 -32.70 -35.59
C GLN A 352 29.14 -32.50 -34.08
N PHE A 353 29.16 -33.60 -33.32
CA PHE A 353 29.35 -33.57 -31.87
C PHE A 353 30.85 -33.53 -31.55
N SER A 354 31.23 -32.56 -30.72
CA SER A 354 32.59 -32.31 -30.25
C SER A 354 33.23 -33.51 -29.54
N LEU A 355 34.52 -33.69 -29.81
CA LEU A 355 35.45 -34.76 -29.44
C LEU A 355 35.54 -35.03 -27.92
N VAL A 356 35.00 -34.15 -27.07
CA VAL A 356 35.12 -34.24 -25.60
C VAL A 356 34.09 -35.21 -25.00
N THR A 357 32.99 -35.51 -25.70
CA THR A 357 31.94 -36.42 -25.20
C THR A 357 32.23 -37.90 -25.51
N ARG A 358 33.18 -38.20 -26.41
CA ARG A 358 33.56 -39.58 -26.76
C ARG A 358 34.63 -40.19 -25.86
N LEU A 359 35.34 -39.39 -25.05
CA LEU A 359 36.38 -39.93 -24.16
C LEU A 359 35.82 -40.36 -22.79
N LEU A 360 34.70 -39.79 -22.32
CA LEU A 360 34.14 -40.12 -21.01
C LEU A 360 33.23 -41.37 -21.00
N MET A 361 32.65 -41.75 -22.14
CA MET A 361 31.80 -42.96 -22.23
C MET A 361 32.57 -44.26 -22.51
N PHE A 362 33.85 -44.20 -22.89
CA PHE A 362 34.67 -45.41 -23.09
C PHE A 362 35.33 -45.94 -21.81
N PHE A 363 35.42 -45.13 -20.74
CA PHE A 363 35.94 -45.59 -19.45
C PHE A 363 34.87 -46.22 -18.54
N PHE A 364 33.59 -45.91 -18.75
CA PHE A 364 32.49 -46.46 -17.95
C PHE A 364 31.97 -47.81 -18.47
N ALA A 365 32.17 -48.12 -19.76
CA ALA A 365 31.78 -49.40 -20.36
C ALA A 365 32.80 -50.53 -20.18
N LEU A 366 34.08 -50.22 -19.86
CA LEU A 366 35.11 -51.24 -19.64
C LEU A 366 35.11 -51.79 -18.19
N LEU A 367 34.59 -51.02 -17.22
CA LEU A 367 34.51 -51.44 -15.80
C LEU A 367 33.25 -52.27 -15.46
N LEU A 368 32.20 -52.22 -16.29
CA LEU A 368 31.03 -53.10 -16.17
C LEU A 368 31.13 -54.39 -17.01
N GLY A 369 31.97 -54.41 -18.05
CA GLY A 369 32.17 -55.59 -18.90
C GLY A 369 33.11 -56.67 -18.34
N VAL A 370 34.02 -56.33 -17.42
CA VAL A 370 34.92 -57.32 -16.78
C VAL A 370 34.31 -57.89 -15.49
N GLY A 371 33.31 -57.22 -14.90
CA GLY A 371 32.62 -57.69 -13.70
C GLY A 371 31.60 -58.81 -13.93
N LEU A 372 30.97 -58.87 -15.11
CA LEU A 372 29.96 -59.90 -15.43
C LEU A 372 30.51 -61.18 -16.10
N ALA A 373 31.78 -61.19 -16.53
CA ALA A 373 32.41 -62.38 -17.12
C ALA A 373 33.15 -63.28 -16.10
N ARG A 374 33.14 -62.94 -14.80
CA ARG A 374 33.72 -63.76 -13.73
C ARG A 374 32.70 -64.39 -12.76
N TYR A 375 31.41 -64.18 -12.98
CA TYR A 375 30.34 -64.72 -12.12
C TYR A 375 29.45 -65.77 -12.80
N SER A 376 29.72 -66.14 -14.07
CA SER A 376 28.91 -67.12 -14.81
C SER A 376 29.43 -68.56 -14.74
N ASP A 377 30.65 -68.81 -14.26
CA ASP A 377 31.25 -70.17 -14.21
C ASP A 377 31.08 -70.90 -12.86
N GLU A 378 30.59 -70.23 -11.82
CA GLU A 378 30.34 -70.86 -10.50
C GLU A 378 28.88 -71.27 -10.25
N ILE A 379 27.92 -70.80 -11.04
CA ILE A 379 26.48 -71.07 -10.81
C ILE A 379 25.99 -72.38 -11.46
N LEU A 380 26.77 -72.99 -12.36
CA LEU A 380 26.43 -74.27 -13.02
C LEU A 380 26.83 -75.54 -12.21
N LYS A 381 27.25 -75.40 -10.95
CA LYS A 381 27.58 -76.54 -10.07
C LYS A 381 26.53 -76.89 -9.01
N PHE A 382 25.36 -76.23 -9.00
CA PHE A 382 24.40 -76.34 -7.90
C PHE A 382 23.01 -76.92 -8.20
N PHE A 383 22.79 -77.56 -9.35
CA PHE A 383 21.52 -78.28 -9.61
C PHE A 383 21.76 -79.69 -10.17
N PRO A 384 21.42 -80.76 -9.43
CA PRO A 384 21.37 -82.12 -9.96
C PRO A 384 20.01 -82.41 -10.63
N SER A 385 20.12 -83.04 -11.81
CA SER A 385 19.14 -83.70 -12.71
C SER A 385 17.70 -83.23 -12.75
#